data_AF-A0A519UU84-F1
#
_entry.id   AF-A0A519UU84-F1
#
_cell.length_a   1.000
_cell.length_b   1.000
_cell.length_c   1.000
_cell.angle_alpha   90.00
_cell.angle_beta   90.00
_cell.angle_gamma   90.00
#
_symmetry.space_group_name_H-M   'P 1'
#
loop_
_entity.id
_entity.type
_entity.pdbx_description
1 polymer ?
#
loop_
_entity_poly.entity_id
_entity_poly.type
_entity_poly.pdbx_seq_one_letter_code
_entity_poly.pdbx_strand_id
1 'polypeptide(L)'
;MKKLLPLLLLAPALAATAQTAPALPPIRHEFLDSTFAVLPSATGARYRRETAYADSLGGEVRDYYLSGQLQSRGQYENIRREIIHGAYDTYYPGGQLESHTTSRHGQLEGEQLRYYPDGRVEQR
;
A
#
# COMPACT_ATOMS: atom_id res chain seq x y z
N MET A 1 34.50 13.21 -54.47
CA MET A 1 33.98 11.94 -54.99
C MET A 1 34.37 10.80 -54.07
N LYS A 2 33.40 10.21 -53.35
CA LYS A 2 33.37 8.81 -52.91
C LYS A 2 32.01 8.59 -52.25
N LYS A 3 31.15 7.85 -52.97
CA LYS A 3 29.82 7.43 -52.54
C LYS A 3 29.98 6.24 -51.58
N LEU A 4 29.21 6.19 -50.50
CA LEU A 4 28.90 4.96 -49.78
C LEU A 4 27.43 5.00 -49.37
N LEU A 5 26.67 4.04 -49.90
CA LEU A 5 25.25 3.75 -49.65
C LEU A 5 25.14 2.88 -48.36
N PRO A 6 23.95 2.81 -47.74
CA PRO A 6 23.79 2.56 -46.31
C PRO A 6 23.70 1.08 -45.92
N LEU A 7 24.12 0.76 -44.70
CA LEU A 7 23.86 -0.51 -44.04
C LEU A 7 22.52 -0.41 -43.30
N LEU A 8 21.51 -1.09 -43.83
CA LEU A 8 20.19 -1.24 -43.24
C LEU A 8 20.28 -2.19 -42.03
N LEU A 9 20.32 -1.65 -40.81
CA LEU A 9 20.21 -2.44 -39.58
C LEU A 9 18.74 -2.70 -39.28
N LEU A 10 18.32 -3.92 -39.59
CA LEU A 10 17.04 -4.51 -39.21
C LEU A 10 17.01 -4.67 -37.67
N ALA A 11 16.33 -3.76 -36.98
CA ALA A 11 16.10 -3.90 -35.54
C ALA A 11 15.04 -5.01 -35.30
N PRO A 12 15.27 -5.96 -34.38
CA PRO A 12 14.28 -6.97 -34.06
C PRO A 12 13.10 -6.31 -33.34
N ALA A 13 11.89 -6.69 -33.74
CA ALA A 13 10.67 -6.32 -33.04
C ALA A 13 10.77 -6.76 -31.57
N LEU A 14 10.72 -5.81 -30.65
CA LEU A 14 10.48 -6.09 -29.23
C LEU A 14 9.10 -6.75 -29.14
N ALA A 15 9.07 -8.06 -28.94
CA ALA A 15 7.90 -8.72 -28.41
C ALA A 15 7.69 -8.16 -27.00
N ALA A 16 6.77 -7.20 -26.88
CA ALA A 16 6.28 -6.76 -25.58
C ALA A 16 5.62 -7.99 -24.95
N THR A 17 6.33 -8.66 -24.05
CA THR A 17 5.72 -9.61 -23.14
C THR A 17 4.66 -8.83 -22.38
N ALA A 18 3.39 -9.03 -22.73
CA ALA A 18 2.28 -8.63 -21.90
C ALA A 18 2.49 -9.35 -20.57
N GLN A 19 3.09 -8.65 -19.61
CA GLN A 19 3.10 -9.10 -18.24
C GLN A 19 1.63 -9.22 -17.86
N THR A 20 1.16 -10.46 -17.75
CA THR A 20 -0.14 -10.76 -17.17
C THR A 20 -0.17 -10.03 -15.83
N ALA A 21 -0.88 -8.91 -15.76
CA ALA A 21 -1.04 -8.19 -14.50
C ALA A 21 -1.55 -9.24 -13.50
N PRO A 22 -0.88 -9.42 -12.34
CA PRO A 22 -1.37 -10.35 -11.35
C PRO A 22 -2.82 -10.00 -11.08
N ALA A 23 -3.72 -10.98 -11.13
CA ALA A 23 -5.12 -10.77 -10.81
C ALA A 23 -5.18 -10.02 -9.49
N LEU A 24 -5.69 -8.79 -9.50
CA LEU A 24 -5.72 -7.97 -8.30
C LEU A 24 -6.45 -8.79 -7.22
N PRO A 25 -5.86 -8.95 -6.02
CA PRO A 25 -6.52 -9.70 -4.95
C PRO A 25 -7.91 -9.10 -4.72
N PRO A 26 -8.92 -9.93 -4.40
CA PRO A 26 -10.26 -9.42 -4.15
C PRO A 26 -10.21 -8.42 -2.99
N ILE A 27 -10.55 -7.16 -3.28
CA ILE A 27 -10.53 -6.07 -2.30
C ILE A 27 -11.92 -5.96 -1.65
N ARG A 28 -11.98 -6.21 -0.34
CA ARG A 28 -13.17 -5.91 0.47
C ARG A 28 -13.15 -4.44 0.85
N HIS A 29 -14.30 -3.77 0.68
CA HIS A 29 -14.51 -2.39 1.11
C HIS A 29 -15.41 -2.37 2.34
N GLU A 30 -14.99 -1.68 3.39
CA GLU A 30 -15.73 -1.51 4.64
C GLU A 30 -15.77 -0.02 5.01
N PHE A 31 -16.85 0.42 5.64
CA PHE A 31 -16.98 1.77 6.19
C PHE A 31 -16.80 1.72 7.69
N LEU A 32 -16.07 2.67 8.27
CA LEU A 32 -15.77 2.67 9.71
C LEU A 32 -16.04 4.04 10.33
N ASP A 33 -16.43 4.05 11.59
CA ASP A 33 -16.62 5.29 12.38
C ASP A 33 -15.28 5.84 12.92
N SER A 34 -15.34 6.88 13.79
CA SER A 34 -14.14 7.50 14.38
C SER A 34 -13.35 6.56 15.30
N THR A 35 -13.92 5.44 15.73
CA THR A 35 -13.30 4.43 16.59
C THR A 35 -12.81 3.21 15.82
N PHE A 36 -12.84 3.25 14.48
CA PHE A 36 -12.56 2.13 13.58
C PHE A 36 -13.53 0.94 13.75
N ALA A 37 -14.75 1.18 14.24
CA ALA A 37 -15.80 0.17 14.24
C ALA A 37 -16.45 0.07 12.86
N VAL A 38 -16.63 -1.15 12.35
CA VAL A 38 -17.25 -1.40 11.04
C VAL A 38 -18.74 -1.04 11.08
N LEU A 39 -19.16 -0.22 10.13
CA LEU A 39 -20.54 0.21 9.93
C LEU A 39 -21.16 -0.54 8.74
N PRO A 40 -22.49 -0.76 8.75
CA PRO A 40 -23.20 -1.41 7.64
C PRO A 40 -23.29 -0.51 6.39
N SER A 41 -23.04 0.80 6.51
CA SER A 41 -23.14 1.76 5.41
C SER A 41 -22.21 2.95 5.63
N ALA A 42 -22.05 3.80 4.59
CA ALA A 42 -21.25 5.03 4.66
C ALA A 42 -21.85 6.10 5.58
N THR A 43 -23.12 6.00 5.96
CA THR A 43 -23.79 6.98 6.82
C THR A 43 -23.16 6.97 8.21
N GLY A 44 -22.54 8.09 8.61
CA GLY A 44 -21.83 8.21 9.89
C GLY A 44 -20.38 7.74 9.85
N ALA A 45 -19.91 7.19 8.73
CA ALA A 45 -18.53 6.78 8.58
C ALA A 45 -17.57 7.98 8.64
N ARG A 46 -16.32 7.68 8.97
CA ARG A 46 -15.16 8.58 8.97
C ARG A 46 -14.02 8.02 8.12
N TYR A 47 -13.98 6.70 7.99
CA TYR A 47 -12.98 5.99 7.22
C TYR A 47 -13.62 4.99 6.25
N ARG A 48 -12.88 4.69 5.19
CA ARG A 48 -13.09 3.54 4.32
C ARG A 48 -11.88 2.63 4.46
N ARG A 49 -12.11 1.36 4.77
CA ARG A 49 -11.08 0.32 4.78
C ARG A 49 -11.14 -0.48 3.51
N GLU A 50 -9.99 -0.74 2.92
CA GLU A 50 -9.78 -1.68 1.85
C GLU A 50 -8.91 -2.82 2.37
N THR A 51 -9.44 -4.04 2.31
CA THR A 51 -8.70 -5.24 2.68
C THR A 51 -8.46 -6.07 1.44
N ALA A 52 -7.21 -6.18 1.04
CA ALA A 52 -6.73 -7.05 -0.02
C ALA A 52 -6.20 -8.35 0.60
N TYR A 53 -7.01 -9.41 0.55
CA TYR A 53 -6.64 -10.70 1.11
C TYR A 53 -5.58 -11.38 0.24
N ALA A 54 -4.45 -11.75 0.85
CA ALA A 54 -3.45 -12.61 0.22
C ALA A 54 -3.84 -14.09 0.38
N ASP A 55 -4.41 -14.43 1.54
CA ASP A 55 -4.95 -15.75 1.87
C ASP A 55 -6.17 -15.62 2.80
N SER A 56 -6.60 -16.72 3.42
CA SER A 56 -7.76 -16.75 4.32
C SER A 56 -7.61 -15.96 5.63
N LEU A 57 -6.38 -15.62 6.02
CA LEU A 57 -6.02 -14.99 7.29
C LEU A 57 -5.32 -13.65 7.08
N GLY A 58 -4.35 -13.63 6.17
CA GLY A 58 -3.44 -12.53 5.92
C GLY A 58 -3.77 -11.74 4.67
N GLY A 59 -3.14 -10.58 4.57
CA GLY A 59 -3.34 -9.65 3.49
C GLY A 59 -2.88 -8.25 3.85
N GLU A 60 -3.24 -7.33 2.99
CA GLU A 60 -2.93 -5.92 3.16
C GLU A 60 -4.20 -5.15 3.50
N VAL A 61 -4.11 -4.30 4.52
CA VAL A 61 -5.20 -3.41 4.93
C VAL A 61 -4.77 -1.98 4.66
N ARG A 62 -5.64 -1.22 4.00
CA ARG A 62 -5.47 0.21 3.75
C ARG A 62 -6.68 0.95 4.32
N ASP A 63 -6.44 1.92 5.19
CA ASP A 63 -7.48 2.81 5.68
C ASP A 63 -7.34 4.17 5.02
N TYR A 64 -8.47 4.69 4.56
CA TYR A 64 -8.58 6.00 3.93
C TYR A 64 -9.54 6.86 4.74
N TYR A 65 -9.24 8.16 4.83
CA TYR A 65 -10.25 9.14 5.18
C TYR A 65 -11.37 9.14 4.14
N LEU A 66 -12.59 9.56 4.51
CA LEU A 66 -13.68 9.71 3.53
C LEU A 66 -13.36 10.74 2.42
N SER A 67 -12.38 11.62 2.62
CA SER A 67 -11.84 12.50 1.58
C SER A 67 -11.12 11.73 0.46
N GLY A 68 -10.80 10.44 0.68
CA GLY A 68 -10.04 9.58 -0.23
C GLY A 68 -8.53 9.57 0.03
N GLN A 69 -8.05 10.35 0.99
CA GLN A 69 -6.64 10.37 1.38
C GLN A 69 -6.29 9.12 2.18
N LEU A 70 -5.15 8.50 1.86
CA LEU A 70 -4.64 7.35 2.60
C LEU A 70 -4.25 7.80 4.01
N GLN A 71 -4.74 7.08 5.01
CA GLN A 71 -4.46 7.31 6.43
C GLN A 71 -3.46 6.30 6.96
N SER A 72 -3.62 5.02 6.62
CA SER A 72 -2.67 3.98 6.99
C SER A 72 -2.66 2.82 6.01
N ARG A 73 -1.56 2.07 6.03
CA ARG A 73 -1.36 0.86 5.23
C ARG A 73 -0.55 -0.14 6.03
N GLY A 74 -1.05 -1.37 6.16
CA GLY A 74 -0.37 -2.42 6.91
C GLY A 74 -0.41 -3.77 6.21
N GLN A 75 0.69 -4.54 6.36
CA GLN A 75 0.77 -5.94 5.96
C GLN A 75 0.51 -6.84 7.15
N TYR A 76 -0.45 -7.75 7.02
CA TYR A 76 -0.90 -8.62 8.10
C TYR A 76 -0.72 -10.08 7.73
N GLU A 77 -0.13 -10.85 8.64
CA GLU A 77 -0.15 -12.32 8.59
C GLU A 77 -1.52 -12.85 9.06
N ASN A 78 -2.16 -12.14 10.00
CA ASN A 78 -3.51 -12.46 10.43
C ASN A 78 -4.28 -11.18 10.75
N ILE A 79 -5.18 -10.79 9.85
CA ILE A 79 -5.98 -9.57 9.94
C ILE A 79 -6.92 -9.63 11.16
N ARG A 80 -7.53 -10.79 11.43
CA ARG A 80 -8.49 -10.94 12.55
C ARG A 80 -7.83 -10.83 13.92
N ARG A 81 -6.54 -11.13 14.02
CA ARG A 81 -5.75 -11.03 15.24
C ARG A 81 -4.83 -9.81 15.26
N GLU A 82 -4.91 -8.96 14.24
CA GLU A 82 -4.06 -7.77 14.06
C GLU A 82 -2.55 -8.09 14.11
N ILE A 83 -2.16 -9.27 13.63
CA ILE A 83 -0.76 -9.70 13.59
C ILE A 83 -0.11 -9.12 12.33
N ILE A 84 0.67 -8.04 12.51
CA ILE A 84 1.43 -7.38 11.45
C ILE A 84 2.65 -8.24 11.09
N HIS A 85 2.88 -8.39 9.79
CA HIS A 85 4.04 -9.06 9.22
C HIS A 85 4.48 -8.32 7.96
N GLY A 86 5.48 -7.46 8.11
CA GLY A 86 5.95 -6.51 7.11
C GLY A 86 5.84 -5.07 7.61
N ALA A 87 5.65 -4.15 6.66
CA ALA A 87 5.54 -2.72 6.95
C ALA A 87 4.14 -2.32 7.43
N TYR A 88 4.12 -1.38 8.35
CA TYR A 88 2.94 -0.62 8.77
C TYR A 88 3.27 0.88 8.70
N ASP A 89 2.57 1.58 7.83
CA ASP A 89 2.76 2.99 7.54
C ASP A 89 1.53 3.79 7.95
N THR A 90 1.73 4.96 8.57
CA THR A 90 0.68 5.98 8.74
C THR A 90 1.05 7.24 8.00
N TYR A 91 0.04 7.99 7.58
CA TYR A 91 0.19 9.17 6.76
C TYR A 91 -0.56 10.35 7.38
N TYR A 92 0.05 11.52 7.32
CA TYR A 92 -0.63 12.78 7.63
C TYR A 92 -1.77 13.04 6.64
N PRO A 93 -2.75 13.89 6.99
CA PRO A 93 -3.80 14.30 6.05
C PRO A 93 -3.28 14.93 4.75
N GLY A 94 -2.05 15.46 4.72
CA GLY A 94 -1.41 15.94 3.49
C GLY A 94 -0.82 14.85 2.60
N GLY A 95 -0.86 13.58 3.03
CA GLY A 95 -0.31 12.41 2.34
C GLY A 95 1.17 12.13 2.63
N GLN A 96 1.84 12.96 3.44
CA GLN A 96 3.21 12.71 3.87
C GLN A 96 3.27 11.54 4.85
N LEU A 97 4.33 10.73 4.79
CA LEU A 97 4.57 9.65 5.74
C LEU A 97 4.74 10.22 7.15
N GLU A 98 3.92 9.76 8.09
CA GLU A 98 3.95 10.15 9.49
C GLU A 98 4.74 9.12 10.31
N SER A 99 4.51 7.83 10.07
CA SER A 99 5.26 6.77 10.74
C SER A 99 5.45 5.56 9.86
N HIS A 100 6.53 4.84 10.13
CA HIS A 100 6.87 3.57 9.49
C HIS A 100 7.33 2.60 10.57
N THR A 101 6.74 1.42 10.60
CA THR A 101 7.14 0.34 11.52
C THR A 101 7.27 -0.95 10.74
N THR A 102 8.36 -1.69 10.94
CA THR A 102 8.51 -3.05 10.39
C THR A 102 8.41 -4.10 11.48
N SER A 103 7.39 -4.95 11.39
CA SER A 103 7.13 -6.02 12.36
C SER A 103 7.11 -7.38 11.69
N ARG A 104 7.45 -8.43 12.44
CA ARG A 104 7.34 -9.83 12.01
C ARG A 104 6.68 -10.65 13.08
N HIS A 105 5.67 -11.41 12.70
CA HIS A 105 4.83 -12.18 13.63
C HIS A 105 4.26 -11.31 14.78
N GLY A 106 3.92 -10.05 14.48
CA GLY A 106 3.39 -9.09 15.44
C GLY A 106 4.44 -8.48 16.39
N GLN A 107 5.73 -8.82 16.22
CA GLN A 107 6.82 -8.26 17.01
C GLN A 107 7.63 -7.26 16.18
N LEU A 108 8.08 -6.17 16.80
CA LEU A 108 8.99 -5.23 16.14
C LEU A 108 10.30 -5.96 15.76
N GLU A 109 10.61 -6.04 14.47
CA GLU A 109 11.84 -6.70 13.97
C GLU A 109 12.79 -5.69 13.31
N GLY A 110 12.25 -4.58 12.79
CA GLY A 110 13.03 -3.56 12.09
C GLY A 110 12.93 -2.18 12.73
N GLU A 111 12.99 -1.16 11.88
CA GLU A 111 12.95 0.24 12.30
C GLU A 111 11.54 0.66 12.70
N GLN A 112 11.45 1.52 13.72
CA GLN A 112 10.26 2.27 14.07
C GLN A 112 10.57 3.76 13.93
N LEU A 113 10.17 4.34 12.81
CA LEU A 113 10.41 5.73 12.47
C LEU A 113 9.14 6.54 12.63
N ARG A 114 9.27 7.72 13.21
CA ARG A 114 8.24 8.77 13.17
C ARG A 114 8.84 10.02 12.53
N TYR A 115 8.07 10.69 11.71
CA TYR A 115 8.46 11.86 10.96
C TYR A 115 7.58 13.05 11.35
N TYR A 116 8.16 14.24 11.36
CA TYR A 116 7.39 15.49 11.36
C TYR A 116 6.68 15.69 10.02
N PRO A 117 5.66 16.58 9.94
CA PRO A 117 5.00 16.91 8.68
C PRO A 117 5.94 17.48 7.59
N ASP A 118 7.11 17.99 7.98
CA ASP A 118 8.16 18.47 7.06
C ASP A 118 9.08 17.34 6.54
N GLY A 119 8.85 16.10 6.96
CA GLY A 119 9.59 14.90 6.57
C GLY A 119 10.87 14.65 7.38
N ARG A 120 11.21 15.49 8.37
CA ARG A 120 12.35 15.22 9.25
C ARG A 120 12.02 14.09 10.23
N VAL A 121 13.00 13.25 10.52
CA VAL A 121 12.86 12.19 11.53
C VAL A 121 12.67 12.84 12.90
N GLU A 122 11.52 12.54 13.53
CA GLU A 122 11.22 12.88 14.92
C GLU A 122 11.80 11.82 15.86
N GLN A 123 11.64 10.54 15.52
CA GLN A 123 12.03 9.41 16.36
C GLN A 123 12.49 8.22 15.50
N ARG A 124 13.48 7.47 16.00
CA ARG A 124 13.95 6.18 15.48
C ARG A 124 14.29 5.22 16.61
#